data_AF-A0A7C1HLH1-F1
#
_entry.id   AF-A0A7C1HLH1-F1
#
_cell.length_a   1.000
_cell.length_b   1.000
_cell.length_c   1.000
_cell.angle_alpha   90.00
_cell.angle_beta   90.00
_cell.angle_gamma   90.00
#
_symmetry.space_group_name_H-M   'P 1'
#
loop_
_entity.id
_entity.type
_entity.pdbx_description
1 polymer ?
#
loop_
_entity_poly.entity_id
_entity_poly.type
_entity_poly.pdbx_seq_one_letter_code
_entity_poly.pdbx_strand_id
1 'polypeptide(L)'
;LRLRHAGTTTLTLKKPVTGSADGRNVKTMEELETMVADKTAMLAIFKHLGFMIAFKYEKFRETWQWKNCTICLDILPFMEAVELEGDLGCIDEAEQYFGLNSLEASTLTYHQLHQLHCQNLGLPPTDDFVFSPEQKALIATSISSAEEKTSPSSQQYREKPTTDKKIY
;
A
#
# COMPACT_ATOMS: atom_id res chain seq x y z
N LEU A 1 -12.33 5.77 1.43
CA LEU A 1 -12.67 5.13 0.13
C LEU A 1 -11.56 5.43 -0.86
N ARG A 2 -11.13 4.46 -1.69
CA ARG A 2 -10.01 4.63 -2.62
C ARG A 2 -10.33 3.98 -3.96
N LEU A 3 -10.09 4.70 -5.06
CA LEU A 3 -10.05 4.14 -6.42
C LEU A 3 -8.60 3.99 -6.85
N ARG A 4 -8.16 2.78 -7.18
CA ARG A 4 -6.79 2.46 -7.62
C ARG A 4 -6.81 1.97 -9.06
N HIS A 5 -5.77 2.30 -9.82
CA HIS A 5 -5.54 1.75 -11.16
C HIS A 5 -4.12 1.18 -11.24
N ALA A 6 -4.00 -0.10 -11.58
CA ALA A 6 -2.74 -0.81 -11.77
C ALA A 6 -2.99 -2.00 -12.72
N GLY A 7 -3.04 -1.73 -14.03
CA GLY A 7 -3.55 -2.66 -15.05
C GLY A 7 -5.07 -2.82 -15.00
N THR A 8 -5.62 -3.15 -13.83
CA THR A 8 -7.06 -3.13 -13.55
C THR A 8 -7.43 -1.98 -12.61
N THR A 9 -8.70 -1.59 -12.62
CA THR A 9 -9.24 -0.58 -11.70
C THR A 9 -9.97 -1.25 -10.55
N THR A 10 -9.65 -0.86 -9.31
CA THR A 10 -10.25 -1.41 -8.09
C THR A 10 -10.77 -0.29 -7.19
N LEU A 11 -11.93 -0.52 -6.59
CA LEU A 11 -12.52 0.33 -5.55
C LEU A 11 -12.39 -0.37 -4.20
N THR A 12 -11.77 0.30 -3.23
CA THR A 12 -11.56 -0.22 -1.88
C THR A 12 -12.18 0.70 -0.84
N LEU A 13 -13.03 0.17 0.04
CA LEU A 13 -13.44 0.80 1.29
C LEU A 13 -12.70 0.12 2.45
N LYS A 14 -11.96 0.90 3.24
CA LYS A 14 -11.33 0.42 4.48
C LYS A 14 -12.12 0.92 5.68
N LYS A 15 -12.47 0.04 6.61
CA LYS A 15 -13.19 0.34 7.85
C LYS A 15 -12.30 -0.01 9.05
N PRO A 16 -12.18 0.87 10.05
CA PRO A 16 -11.52 0.52 11.30
C PRO A 16 -12.29 -0.60 12.00
N VAL A 17 -11.58 -1.57 12.58
CA VAL A 17 -12.19 -2.55 13.49
C VAL A 17 -12.24 -1.92 14.88
N THR A 18 -13.43 -1.83 15.48
CA THR A 18 -13.59 -1.33 16.86
C THR A 18 -13.02 -2.35 17.84
N GLY A 19 -12.03 -1.95 18.65
CA GLY A 19 -11.52 -2.74 19.78
C GLY A 19 -10.09 -3.30 19.65
N SER A 20 -9.42 -3.13 18.51
CA SER A 20 -8.08 -3.69 18.25
C SER A 20 -6.94 -2.70 18.56
N ALA A 21 -6.85 -2.22 19.80
CA ALA A 21 -5.75 -1.36 20.26
C ALA A 21 -4.80 -2.14 21.18
N ASP A 22 -4.28 -3.27 20.71
CA ASP A 22 -3.36 -4.13 21.48
C ASP A 22 -1.91 -3.61 21.44
N GLY A 23 -1.66 -2.32 21.67
CA GLY A 23 -0.33 -1.75 22.00
C GLY A 23 0.93 -2.15 21.21
N ARG A 24 0.83 -2.91 20.11
CA ARG A 24 1.92 -3.64 19.44
C ARG A 24 2.30 -3.04 18.08
N ASN A 25 1.95 -1.77 17.85
CA ASN A 25 2.20 -1.08 16.59
C ASN A 25 1.64 -1.82 15.36
N VAL A 26 0.42 -2.36 15.47
CA VAL A 26 -0.24 -3.07 14.39
C VAL A 26 -1.54 -2.38 14.00
N LYS A 27 -1.77 -2.26 12.69
CA LYS A 27 -3.00 -1.66 12.15
C LYS A 27 -3.93 -2.73 11.60
N THR A 28 -5.06 -2.92 12.26
CA THR A 28 -6.12 -3.86 11.86
C THR A 28 -7.27 -3.11 11.16
N MET A 29 -7.61 -3.49 9.93
CA MET A 29 -8.69 -2.86 9.14
C MET A 29 -9.52 -3.92 8.40
N GLU A 30 -10.83 -3.73 8.32
CA GLU A 30 -11.71 -4.47 7.40
C GLU A 30 -11.63 -3.80 6.02
N GLU A 31 -11.45 -4.59 4.96
CA GLU A 31 -11.34 -4.10 3.59
C GLU A 31 -12.42 -4.71 2.68
N LEU A 32 -13.28 -3.86 2.11
CA LEU A 32 -14.20 -4.23 1.04
C LEU A 32 -13.61 -3.77 -0.29
N GLU A 33 -13.22 -4.71 -1.15
CA GLU A 33 -12.58 -4.41 -2.43
C GLU A 33 -13.36 -5.05 -3.59
N THR A 34 -13.53 -4.29 -4.68
CA THR A 34 -14.13 -4.79 -5.92
C THR A 34 -13.47 -4.21 -7.16
N MET A 35 -13.54 -4.94 -8.26
CA MET A 35 -13.12 -4.43 -9.57
C MET A 35 -14.16 -3.47 -10.14
N VAL A 36 -13.67 -2.47 -10.87
CA VAL A 36 -14.50 -1.51 -11.58
C VAL A 36 -14.11 -1.55 -13.05
N ALA A 37 -15.10 -1.71 -13.93
CA ALA A 37 -14.86 -1.82 -15.36
C ALA A 37 -14.34 -0.51 -15.98
N ASP A 38 -14.93 0.63 -15.58
CA ASP A 38 -14.58 1.95 -16.12
C ASP A 38 -14.22 2.93 -14.98
N LYS A 39 -12.94 3.30 -14.94
CA LYS A 39 -12.38 4.27 -13.99
C LYS A 39 -13.02 5.65 -14.16
N THR A 40 -13.19 6.11 -15.39
CA THR A 40 -13.69 7.45 -15.72
C THR A 40 -15.15 7.57 -15.32
N ALA A 41 -15.97 6.58 -15.66
CA ALA A 41 -17.37 6.53 -15.25
C ALA A 41 -17.51 6.52 -13.72
N MET A 42 -16.70 5.71 -13.03
CA MET A 42 -16.73 5.65 -11.56
C MET A 42 -16.32 6.96 -10.90
N LEU A 43 -15.29 7.64 -11.40
CA LEU A 43 -14.92 8.98 -10.93
C LEU A 43 -16.06 10.00 -11.13
N ALA A 44 -16.74 9.94 -12.28
CA ALA A 44 -17.88 10.81 -12.55
C ALA A 44 -19.04 10.55 -11.58
N ILE A 45 -19.34 9.27 -11.28
CA ILE A 45 -20.36 8.88 -10.29
C ILE A 45 -19.99 9.46 -8.92
N PHE A 46 -18.77 9.27 -8.44
CA PHE A 46 -18.34 9.82 -7.15
C PHE A 46 -18.50 11.33 -7.06
N LYS A 47 -18.13 12.05 -8.14
CA LYS A 47 -18.32 13.51 -8.21
C LYS A 47 -19.80 13.90 -8.05
N HIS A 48 -20.72 13.22 -8.73
CA HIS A 48 -22.15 13.50 -8.62
C HIS A 48 -22.76 13.12 -7.27
N LEU A 49 -22.16 12.14 -6.58
CA LEU A 49 -22.52 11.77 -5.20
C LEU A 49 -21.92 12.70 -4.15
N GLY A 50 -21.17 13.74 -4.55
CA GLY A 50 -20.59 14.74 -3.65
C GLY A 50 -19.22 14.37 -3.08
N PHE A 51 -18.57 13.31 -3.57
CA PHE A 51 -17.19 13.01 -3.21
C PHE A 51 -16.23 13.94 -3.95
N MET A 52 -15.14 14.30 -3.25
CA MET A 52 -13.97 14.97 -3.82
C MET A 52 -12.74 14.09 -3.73
N ILE A 53 -11.75 14.34 -4.59
CA ILE A 53 -10.45 13.69 -4.48
C ILE A 53 -9.77 14.26 -3.23
N ALA A 54 -9.53 13.42 -2.24
CA ALA A 54 -8.78 13.80 -1.05
C ALA A 54 -7.29 13.98 -1.38
N PHE A 55 -6.69 12.97 -2.03
CA PHE A 55 -5.31 13.01 -2.50
C PHE A 55 -5.06 11.91 -3.53
N LYS A 56 -3.92 11.99 -4.22
CA LYS A 56 -3.43 11.02 -5.20
C LYS A 56 -2.02 10.60 -4.82
N TYR A 57 -1.75 9.32 -5.01
CA TYR A 57 -0.39 8.83 -4.87
C TYR A 57 -0.09 7.69 -5.82
N GLU A 58 1.20 7.53 -6.12
CA GLU A 58 1.73 6.42 -6.89
C GLU A 58 2.65 5.57 -6.03
N LYS A 59 2.74 4.29 -6.38
CA LYS A 59 3.74 3.36 -5.86
C LYS A 59 3.99 2.23 -6.84
N PHE A 60 5.19 1.68 -6.80
CA PHE A 60 5.47 0.38 -7.37
C PHE A 60 5.41 -0.63 -6.23
N ARG A 61 4.69 -1.74 -6.43
CA ARG A 61 4.55 -2.80 -5.43
C ARG A 61 4.90 -4.12 -6.07
N GLU A 62 5.82 -4.84 -5.44
CA GLU A 62 5.97 -6.26 -5.62
C GLU A 62 5.34 -6.99 -4.43
N THR A 63 4.66 -8.11 -4.66
CA THR A 63 3.99 -8.86 -3.60
C THR A 63 4.45 -10.30 -3.61
N TRP A 64 4.95 -10.74 -2.46
CA TRP A 64 5.49 -12.06 -2.23
C TRP A 64 4.64 -12.78 -1.16
N GLN A 65 4.52 -14.09 -1.30
CA GLN A 65 3.93 -14.93 -0.27
C GLN A 65 5.04 -15.73 0.41
N TRP A 66 5.17 -15.58 1.73
CA TRP A 66 6.11 -16.36 2.54
C TRP A 66 5.36 -17.01 3.69
N LYS A 67 5.20 -18.34 3.63
CA LYS A 67 4.30 -19.09 4.54
C LYS A 67 2.90 -18.43 4.56
N ASN A 68 2.42 -18.02 5.73
CA ASN A 68 1.14 -17.34 5.93
C ASN A 68 1.24 -15.81 5.92
N CYS A 69 2.44 -15.25 5.73
CA CYS A 69 2.68 -13.80 5.67
C CYS A 69 2.77 -13.32 4.22
N THR A 70 2.01 -12.27 3.90
CA THR A 70 2.14 -11.53 2.64
C THR A 70 3.17 -10.43 2.83
N ILE A 71 4.19 -10.39 1.98
CA ILE A 71 5.26 -9.39 2.02
C ILE A 71 5.07 -8.46 0.82
N CYS A 72 4.90 -7.16 1.06
CA CYS A 72 4.83 -6.16 0.02
C CYS A 72 6.09 -5.30 0.03
N LEU A 73 6.81 -5.28 -1.08
CA LEU A 73 7.94 -4.38 -1.30
C LEU A 73 7.40 -3.16 -2.05
N ASP A 74 7.43 -2.01 -1.40
CA ASP A 74 6.85 -0.78 -1.91
C ASP A 74 7.93 0.25 -2.20
N ILE A 75 7.92 0.78 -3.41
CA ILE A 75 8.66 1.99 -3.76
C ILE A 75 7.63 3.11 -3.87
N LEU A 76 7.84 4.18 -3.11
CA LEU A 76 7.07 5.42 -3.13
C LEU A 76 7.99 6.57 -3.61
N PRO A 77 7.45 7.71 -4.05
CA PRO A 77 8.26 8.84 -4.52
C PRO A 77 9.25 9.41 -3.50
N PHE A 78 9.05 9.13 -2.21
CA PHE A 78 9.80 9.70 -1.09
C PHE A 78 10.44 8.64 -0.17
N MET A 79 10.15 7.34 -0.36
CA MET A 79 10.69 6.26 0.47
C MET A 79 10.55 4.89 -0.21
N GLU A 80 11.33 3.92 0.26
CA GLU A 80 11.12 2.50 0.03
C GLU A 80 10.63 1.87 1.34
N ALA A 81 9.72 0.89 1.26
CA ALA A 81 9.08 0.30 2.43
C ALA A 81 8.86 -1.20 2.26
N VAL A 82 8.86 -1.92 3.37
CA VAL A 82 8.40 -3.32 3.44
C VAL A 82 7.12 -3.36 4.29
N GLU A 83 6.01 -3.82 3.71
CA GLU A 83 4.82 -4.15 4.50
C GLU A 83 4.72 -5.66 4.73
N LEU A 84 4.52 -6.07 5.97
CA LEU A 84 4.15 -7.43 6.35
C LEU A 84 2.66 -7.45 6.67
N GLU A 85 1.89 -8.29 5.97
CA GLU A 85 0.46 -8.50 6.22
C GLU A 85 0.17 -9.97 6.59
N GLY A 86 -0.53 -10.20 7.70
CA GLY A 86 -0.86 -11.55 8.16
C GLY A 86 -1.44 -11.56 9.57
N ASP A 87 -1.40 -12.69 10.26
CA ASP A 87 -1.58 -12.71 11.72
C ASP A 87 -0.29 -12.28 12.43
N LEU A 88 -0.38 -11.89 13.71
CA LEU A 88 0.79 -11.47 14.49
C LEU A 88 1.92 -12.51 14.51
N GLY A 89 1.58 -13.80 14.60
CA GLY A 89 2.58 -14.87 14.68
C GLY A 89 3.44 -14.95 13.42
N CYS A 90 2.82 -14.90 12.24
CA CYS A 90 3.54 -14.96 10.98
C CYS A 90 4.31 -13.66 10.67
N ILE A 91 3.85 -12.50 11.17
CA ILE A 91 4.57 -11.23 11.07
C ILE A 91 5.85 -11.29 11.91
N ASP A 92 5.76 -11.73 13.17
CA ASP A 92 6.92 -11.83 14.06
C ASP A 92 7.95 -12.85 13.53
N GLU A 93 7.49 -13.97 12.94
CA GLU A 93 8.37 -14.93 12.26
C GLU A 93 9.07 -14.31 11.03
N ALA A 94 8.34 -13.53 10.22
CA ALA A 94 8.90 -12.87 9.06
C ALA A 94 9.91 -11.79 9.46
N GLU A 95 9.62 -11.00 10.50
CA GLU A 95 10.55 -10.00 11.05
C GLU A 95 11.90 -10.62 11.40
N GLN A 96 11.87 -11.74 12.13
CA GLN A 96 13.09 -12.44 12.54
C GLN A 96 13.83 -13.05 11.35
N TYR A 97 13.10 -13.66 10.41
CA TYR A 97 13.70 -14.34 9.27
C TYR A 97 14.38 -13.38 8.29
N PHE A 98 13.76 -12.22 8.03
CA PHE A 98 14.28 -11.21 7.11
C PHE A 98 15.13 -10.13 7.79
N GLY A 99 15.32 -10.20 9.12
CA GLY A 99 16.14 -9.25 9.88
C GLY A 99 15.53 -7.85 10.05
N LEU A 100 14.21 -7.73 9.91
CA LEU A 100 13.47 -6.45 9.99
C LEU A 100 13.27 -5.99 11.44
N ASN A 101 13.49 -6.86 12.43
CA ASN A 101 13.42 -6.56 13.85
C ASN A 101 14.42 -5.49 14.34
N SER A 102 15.41 -5.15 13.52
CA SER A 102 16.36 -4.06 13.78
C SER A 102 15.88 -2.70 13.26
N LEU A 103 14.83 -2.68 12.43
CA LEU A 103 14.25 -1.48 11.85
C LEU A 103 13.08 -0.97 12.70
N GLU A 104 12.82 0.34 12.61
CA GLU A 104 11.68 0.95 13.29
C GLU A 104 10.39 0.68 12.51
N ALA A 105 9.47 -0.07 13.13
CA ALA A 105 8.16 -0.30 12.53
C ALA A 105 7.24 0.92 12.72
N SER A 106 6.45 1.23 11.70
CA SER A 106 5.46 2.30 11.71
C SER A 106 4.03 1.77 11.62
N THR A 107 3.11 2.40 12.36
CA THR A 107 1.66 2.25 12.23
C THR A 107 1.02 3.30 11.33
N LEU A 108 1.81 4.27 10.88
CA LEU A 108 1.34 5.38 10.08
C LEU A 108 0.96 4.90 8.68
N THR A 109 -0.03 5.56 8.07
CA THR A 109 -0.29 5.40 6.64
C THR A 109 0.82 6.06 5.82
N TYR A 110 0.98 5.66 4.55
CA TYR A 110 1.89 6.36 3.64
C TYR A 110 1.60 7.85 3.50
N HIS A 111 0.33 8.28 3.60
CA HIS A 111 0.00 9.71 3.61
C HIS A 111 0.57 10.41 4.85
N GLN A 112 0.45 9.81 6.03
CA GLN A 112 1.05 10.36 7.26
C GLN A 112 2.57 10.33 7.23
N LEU A 113 3.19 9.27 6.70
CA LEU A 113 4.63 9.19 6.50
C LEU A 113 5.13 10.26 5.52
N HIS A 114 4.36 10.54 4.46
CA HIS A 114 4.66 11.63 3.54
C HIS A 114 4.59 13.00 4.21
N GLN A 115 3.55 13.27 5.02
CA GLN A 115 3.47 14.52 5.78
C GLN A 115 4.68 14.71 6.71
N LEU A 116 5.11 13.64 7.40
CA LEU A 116 6.29 13.66 8.26
C LEU A 116 7.57 13.92 7.45
N HIS A 117 7.71 13.30 6.27
CA HIS A 117 8.82 13.53 5.35
C HIS A 117 8.90 15.01 4.92
N CYS A 118 7.79 15.61 4.50
CA CYS A 118 7.73 17.03 4.16
C CYS A 118 8.12 17.92 5.34
N GLN A 119 7.58 17.64 6.53
CA GLN A 119 7.88 18.38 7.75
C GLN A 119 9.37 18.34 8.11
N ASN A 120 9.99 17.16 8.04
CA ASN A 120 11.41 16.97 8.33
C ASN A 120 12.33 17.71 7.36
N LEU A 121 11.89 17.90 6.11
CA LEU A 121 12.62 18.68 5.09
C LEU A 121 12.26 20.18 5.10
N GLY A 122 11.35 20.63 5.97
CA GLY A 122 10.86 22.01 5.97
C GLY A 122 10.06 22.38 4.71
N LEU A 123 9.52 21.38 4.01
CA LEU A 123 8.69 21.57 2.83
C LEU A 123 7.24 21.85 3.24
N PRO A 124 6.49 22.62 2.43
CA PRO A 124 5.06 22.78 2.67
C PRO A 124 4.36 21.41 2.62
N PRO A 125 3.35 21.16 3.47
CA PRO A 125 2.61 19.92 3.43
C PRO A 125 1.88 19.80 2.08
N THR A 126 2.10 18.68 1.39
CA THR A 126 1.36 18.34 0.18
C THR A 126 0.68 16.99 0.36
N ASP A 127 -0.58 16.94 -0.07
CA ASP A 127 -1.39 15.72 0.03
C ASP A 127 -1.00 14.68 -1.03
N ASP A 128 -0.69 15.16 -2.24
CA ASP A 128 -0.32 14.33 -3.37
C ASP A 128 1.18 13.98 -3.33
N PHE A 129 1.49 12.72 -3.64
CA PHE A 129 2.86 12.24 -3.85
C PHE A 129 2.91 11.24 -5.01
N VAL A 130 3.36 11.72 -6.17
CA VAL A 130 3.47 10.96 -7.41
C VAL A 130 4.90 11.00 -7.92
N PHE A 131 5.30 10.01 -8.74
CA PHE A 131 6.68 9.98 -9.23
C PHE A 131 6.89 11.03 -10.30
N SER A 132 8.07 11.65 -10.28
CA SER A 132 8.56 12.42 -11.42
C SER A 132 8.78 11.51 -12.63
N PRO A 133 8.75 12.04 -13.86
CA PRO A 133 9.08 11.26 -15.06
C PRO A 133 10.46 10.58 -14.98
N GLU A 134 11.44 11.26 -14.36
CA GLU A 134 12.79 10.74 -14.16
C GLU A 134 12.81 9.55 -13.20
N GLN A 135 12.11 9.65 -12.07
CA GLN A 135 11.97 8.54 -11.12
C GLN A 135 11.34 7.31 -11.79
N LYS A 136 10.29 7.51 -12.62
CA LYS A 136 9.64 6.40 -13.35
C LYS A 136 10.60 5.71 -14.32
N ALA A 137 11.44 6.47 -15.03
CA ALA A 137 12.42 5.91 -15.96
C ALA A 137 13.50 5.09 -15.25
N LEU A 138 13.99 5.57 -14.10
CA LEU A 138 14.96 4.86 -13.28
C LEU A 138 14.38 3.53 -12.77
N ILE A 139 13.17 3.58 -12.21
CA ILE A 139 12.49 2.39 -11.68
C ILE A 139 12.21 1.36 -12.79
N ALA A 140 11.74 1.80 -13.95
CA ALA A 140 11.48 0.91 -15.09
C ALA A 140 12.76 0.17 -15.55
N THR A 141 13.91 0.85 -15.51
CA THR A 141 15.20 0.23 -15.85
C THR A 141 15.59 -0.84 -14.83
N SER A 142 15.42 -0.57 -13.53
CA SER A 142 15.68 -1.54 -12.47
C SER A 142 14.74 -2.75 -12.56
N ILE A 143 13.45 -2.55 -12.83
CA ILE A 143 12.46 -3.64 -12.97
C ILE A 143 12.74 -4.50 -14.20
N SER A 144 13.04 -3.91 -15.35
CA SER A 144 13.35 -4.67 -16.58
C SER A 144 14.56 -5.59 -16.43
N SER A 145 15.51 -5.24 -15.54
CA SER A 145 16.65 -6.11 -15.21
C SER A 145 16.28 -7.29 -14.31
N ALA A 146 15.15 -7.22 -13.61
CA ALA A 146 14.65 -8.24 -12.69
C ALA A 146 13.60 -9.19 -13.33
N GLU A 147 12.80 -8.70 -14.29
CA GLU A 147 11.65 -9.41 -14.90
C GLU A 147 11.99 -10.56 -15.85
N GLU A 148 13.27 -10.88 -16.13
CA GLU A 148 13.66 -12.10 -16.86
C GLU A 148 13.25 -13.42 -16.16
N LYS A 149 12.50 -13.38 -15.05
CA LYS A 149 12.36 -14.49 -14.09
C LYS A 149 10.98 -14.87 -13.58
N THR A 150 9.81 -14.34 -13.97
CA THR A 150 8.51 -14.96 -13.55
C THR A 150 7.25 -14.40 -14.23
N SER A 151 6.18 -15.23 -14.31
CA SER A 151 4.88 -14.93 -14.94
C SER A 151 3.73 -14.76 -13.93
N PRO A 152 2.70 -13.91 -14.19
CA PRO A 152 1.59 -13.69 -13.24
C PRO A 152 0.25 -14.37 -13.63
N SER A 153 -0.59 -14.61 -12.63
CA SER A 153 -1.93 -15.22 -12.68
C SER A 153 -3.01 -14.27 -12.11
N SER A 154 -4.27 -14.38 -12.58
CA SER A 154 -5.39 -13.45 -12.36
C SER A 154 -6.38 -13.91 -11.24
N GLN A 155 -6.97 -12.97 -10.49
CA GLN A 155 -8.00 -13.23 -9.46
C GLN A 155 -9.20 -12.27 -9.55
N GLN A 156 -10.41 -12.82 -9.38
CA GLN A 156 -11.68 -12.11 -9.19
C GLN A 156 -12.02 -11.96 -7.69
N TYR A 157 -13.01 -11.10 -7.38
CA TYR A 157 -13.57 -10.73 -6.07
C TYR A 157 -13.19 -11.61 -4.87
N ARG A 158 -12.63 -10.98 -3.82
CA ARG A 158 -12.19 -11.65 -2.59
C ARG A 158 -12.45 -10.74 -1.40
N GLU A 159 -13.25 -11.18 -0.44
CA GLU A 159 -13.16 -10.65 0.93
C GLU A 159 -11.76 -10.97 1.43
N LYS A 160 -10.97 -9.93 1.71
CA LYS A 160 -9.68 -10.13 2.36
C LYS A 160 -9.97 -10.31 3.85
N PRO A 161 -9.49 -11.39 4.48
CA PRO A 161 -9.59 -11.53 5.92
C PRO A 161 -8.96 -10.29 6.57
N THR A 162 -9.50 -9.89 7.72
CA THR A 162 -8.88 -8.87 8.55
C THR A 162 -7.44 -9.31 8.86
N THR A 163 -6.47 -8.55 8.40
CA THR A 163 -5.05 -8.83 8.62
C THR A 163 -4.39 -7.69 9.38
N ASP A 164 -3.45 -8.09 10.22
CA ASP A 164 -2.52 -7.21 10.89
C ASP A 164 -1.47 -6.74 9.89
N LYS A 165 -1.04 -5.48 10.02
CA LYS A 165 -0.06 -4.86 9.13
C LYS A 165 1.00 -4.11 9.92
N LYS A 166 2.28 -4.33 9.56
CA LYS A 166 3.44 -3.54 9.98
C LYS A 166 4.19 -3.02 8.76
N ILE A 167 4.67 -1.78 8.82
CA ILE A 167 5.46 -1.13 7.77
C ILE A 167 6.85 -0.84 8.33
N TYR A 168 7.90 -1.18 7.59
CA TYR A 168 9.31 -0.82 7.86
C TYR A 168 9.81 0.08 6.74
#